data_AF-A0A086BII3-F1
#
_entry.id   AF-A0A086BII3-F1
#
_cell.length_a   1.000
_cell.length_b   1.000
_cell.length_c   1.000
_cell.angle_alpha   90.00
_cell.angle_beta   90.00
_cell.angle_gamma   90.00
#
_symmetry.space_group_name_H-M   'P 1'
#
loop_
_entity.id
_entity.type
_entity.pdbx_description
1 polymer ?
#
loop_
_entity_poly.entity_id
_entity_poly.type
_entity_poly.pdbx_seq_one_letter_code
_entity_poly.pdbx_strand_id
1 'polypeptide(L)'
;MNISAYILEYLKQFGTVTVPAFGVFSLENSKAIINSENGSILPPASQIAFTSDYEVELDELVSFISNQKQISIDSAQNELQIQTDFWKKKLQADQTLEIQNLGTIFIEDGHTFFKGNRLASGHPDFYGLEEIRLSDISNTEKPIGSEKSDKDYKFNKSILWIFLIIIPVLGLIYLAFTQQELLFGKKSFDSVSVKTKTRRIEKTPAKIQIDSAQVKISDSLKKDSLIQSTKKGGIQPSKKQH
;
A
#
# COMPACT_ATOMS: atom_id res chain seq x y z
N MET A 1 42.74 8.45 2.62
CA MET A 1 42.27 7.39 3.54
C MET A 1 40.83 7.72 3.92
N ASN A 2 39.89 6.78 3.83
CA ASN A 2 38.46 7.11 3.96
C ASN A 2 37.92 6.84 5.36
N ILE A 3 38.34 7.66 6.34
CA ILE A 3 37.74 7.66 7.70
C ILE A 3 36.21 7.87 7.63
N SER A 4 35.74 8.66 6.66
CA SER A 4 34.31 8.86 6.42
C SER A 4 33.54 7.58 6.08
N ALA A 5 34.18 6.59 5.44
CA ALA A 5 33.55 5.31 5.16
C ALA A 5 33.34 4.49 6.44
N TYR A 6 34.32 4.47 7.35
CA TYR A 6 34.19 3.80 8.65
C TYR A 6 33.15 4.47 9.54
N ILE A 7 33.08 5.81 9.52
CA ILE A 7 32.02 6.56 10.21
C ILE A 7 30.66 6.15 9.67
N LEU A 8 30.49 6.04 8.35
CA LEU A 8 29.24 5.58 7.74
C LEU A 8 28.90 4.14 8.15
N GLU A 9 29.87 3.23 8.15
CA GLU A 9 29.66 1.83 8.57
C GLU A 9 29.20 1.75 10.02
N TYR A 10 29.89 2.46 10.92
CA TYR A 10 29.49 2.55 12.33
C TYR A 10 28.08 3.13 12.46
N LEU A 11 27.81 4.23 11.74
CA LEU A 11 26.51 4.90 11.77
C LEU A 11 25.38 3.99 11.29
N LYS A 12 25.62 3.14 10.29
CA LYS A 12 24.64 2.14 9.83
C LYS A 12 24.36 1.05 10.85
N GLN A 13 25.35 0.69 11.68
CA GLN A 13 25.22 -0.38 12.66
C GLN A 13 24.61 0.10 13.98
N PHE A 14 24.99 1.29 14.45
CA PHE A 14 24.63 1.80 15.77
C PHE A 14 23.69 3.01 15.74
N GLY A 15 23.49 3.63 14.58
CA GLY A 15 22.58 4.77 14.38
C GLY A 15 23.13 6.12 14.82
N THR A 16 24.10 6.17 15.73
CA THR A 16 24.81 7.39 16.16
C THR A 16 26.28 7.10 16.29
N VAL A 17 27.13 8.06 15.91
CA VAL A 17 28.59 7.97 16.02
C VAL A 17 29.15 9.29 16.48
N THR A 18 29.95 9.21 17.53
CA THR A 18 30.70 10.35 18.04
C THR A 18 32.07 10.39 17.38
N VAL A 19 32.42 11.53 16.80
CA VAL A 19 33.74 11.79 16.25
C VAL A 19 34.47 12.75 17.20
N PRO A 20 35.52 12.26 17.89
CA PRO A 20 36.27 13.05 18.85
C PRO A 20 36.75 14.37 18.26
N ALA A 21 36.66 15.42 19.06
CA ALA A 21 37.06 16.77 18.68
C ALA A 21 36.40 17.27 17.38
N PHE A 22 35.23 16.78 16.97
CA PHE A 22 34.54 17.28 15.76
C PHE A 22 33.04 17.40 15.99
N GLY A 23 32.41 16.32 16.44
CA GLY A 23 30.99 16.31 16.77
C GLY A 23 30.34 14.95 16.65
N VAL A 24 29.02 14.94 16.66
CA VAL A 24 28.20 13.72 16.65
C VAL A 24 27.43 13.65 15.34
N PHE A 25 27.54 12.51 14.66
CA PHE A 25 26.67 12.16 13.53
C PHE A 25 25.59 11.20 14.00
N SER A 26 24.35 11.44 13.59
CA SER A 26 23.20 10.60 13.92
C SER A 26 22.38 10.29 12.68
N LEU A 27 21.60 9.21 12.73
CA LEU A 27 20.57 8.92 11.74
C LEU A 27 19.23 9.45 12.23
N GLU A 28 18.65 10.34 11.45
CA GLU A 28 17.33 10.88 11.68
C GLU A 28 16.35 10.35 10.63
N ASN A 29 15.11 10.11 11.03
CA ASN A 29 14.07 9.75 10.09
C ASN A 29 13.61 11.00 9.32
N SER A 30 13.83 11.01 8.02
CA SER A 30 13.33 12.04 7.13
C SER A 30 11.99 11.62 6.52
N LYS A 31 11.03 12.55 6.53
CA LYS A 31 9.73 12.37 5.88
C LYS A 31 9.88 12.35 4.36
N ALA A 32 8.79 12.08 3.66
CA ALA A 32 8.74 12.28 2.21
C ALA A 32 8.99 13.75 1.88
N ILE A 33 9.87 14.00 0.90
CA ILE A 33 10.27 15.35 0.50
C ILE A 33 9.91 15.54 -0.96
N ILE A 34 9.32 16.69 -1.28
CA ILE A 34 9.07 17.09 -2.67
C ILE A 34 10.31 17.82 -3.17
N ASN A 35 10.98 17.25 -4.17
CA ASN A 35 12.03 17.94 -4.88
C ASN A 35 11.39 18.87 -5.92
N SER A 36 11.51 20.18 -5.68
CA SER A 36 10.91 21.21 -6.53
C SER A 36 11.66 21.40 -7.84
N GLU A 37 12.93 20.99 -7.92
CA GLU A 37 13.76 21.18 -9.12
C GLU A 37 13.36 20.21 -10.24
N ASN A 38 13.13 18.95 -9.90
CA ASN A 38 12.78 17.89 -10.86
C ASN A 38 11.30 17.46 -10.77
N GLY A 39 10.52 18.05 -9.86
CA GLY A 39 9.12 17.69 -9.64
C GLY A 39 8.97 16.23 -9.21
N SER A 40 9.84 15.74 -8.31
CA SER A 40 9.76 14.38 -7.79
C SER A 40 9.40 14.34 -6.30
N ILE A 41 8.87 13.20 -5.86
CA ILE A 41 8.61 12.89 -4.47
C ILE A 41 9.61 11.83 -4.04
N LEU A 42 10.51 12.22 -3.13
CA LEU A 42 11.43 11.32 -2.46
C LEU A 42 10.69 10.62 -1.31
N PRO A 43 10.74 9.28 -1.22
CA PRO A 43 10.09 8.54 -0.13
C PRO A 43 10.80 8.82 1.21
N PRO A 44 10.14 8.57 2.35
CA PRO A 44 10.78 8.65 3.67
C PRO A 44 12.06 7.80 3.70
N ALA A 45 13.12 8.34 4.30
CA ALA A 45 14.41 7.67 4.38
C ALA A 45 15.18 8.11 5.63
N SER A 46 16.19 7.36 6.04
CA SER A 46 17.11 7.84 7.08
C SER A 46 18.08 8.85 6.48
N GLN A 47 18.18 10.02 7.10
CA GLN A 47 19.09 11.08 6.71
C GLN A 47 20.14 11.24 7.80
N ILE A 48 21.39 11.46 7.38
CA ILE A 48 22.47 11.75 8.33
C ILE A 48 22.26 13.18 8.86
N ALA A 49 22.32 13.34 10.17
CA ALA A 49 22.36 14.62 10.85
C ALA A 49 23.73 14.80 11.53
N PHE A 50 24.10 16.04 11.78
CA PHE A 50 25.37 16.39 12.41
C PHE A 50 25.15 17.49 13.44
N THR A 51 25.70 17.29 14.63
CA THR A 51 25.79 18.31 15.68
C THR A 51 27.27 18.54 15.99
N SER A 52 27.72 19.79 15.88
CA SER A 52 29.10 20.15 16.22
C SER A 52 29.31 20.06 17.73
N ASP A 53 30.31 19.28 18.13
CA ASP A 53 30.73 19.18 19.52
C ASP A 53 32.23 18.88 19.57
N TYR A 54 33.01 19.86 20.01
CA TYR A 54 34.47 19.78 20.01
C TYR A 54 35.05 19.25 21.33
N GLU A 55 34.24 19.13 22.38
CA GLU A 55 34.69 18.69 23.71
C GLU A 55 34.50 17.20 23.92
N VAL A 56 33.75 16.53 23.04
CA VAL A 56 33.47 15.11 23.20
C VAL A 56 34.68 14.28 22.78
N GLU A 57 35.06 13.36 23.68
CA GLU A 57 36.15 12.41 23.52
C GLU A 57 35.65 10.99 23.84
N LEU A 58 34.89 10.39 22.93
CA LEU A 58 34.44 8.99 23.05
C LEU A 58 35.30 8.06 22.18
N ASP A 59 35.81 6.99 22.78
CA ASP A 59 36.75 6.05 22.15
C ASP A 59 36.09 4.92 21.33
N GLU A 60 34.76 4.92 21.21
CA GLU A 60 34.01 3.85 20.54
C GLU A 60 34.35 3.74 19.06
N LEU A 61 34.41 4.88 18.37
CA LEU A 61 34.79 4.94 16.95
C LEU A 61 36.25 4.54 16.74
N VAL A 62 37.15 4.96 17.64
CA VAL A 62 38.59 4.62 17.56
C VAL A 62 38.77 3.11 17.67
N SER A 63 38.09 2.48 18.63
CA SER A 63 38.09 1.03 18.81
C SER A 63 37.50 0.29 17.61
N PHE A 64 36.46 0.83 16.99
CA PHE A 64 35.89 0.25 15.77
C PHE A 64 36.88 0.31 14.59
N ILE A 65 37.51 1.46 14.37
CA ILE A 65 38.50 1.65 13.29
C ILE A 65 39.72 0.75 13.51
N SER A 66 40.21 0.64 14.75
CA SER A 66 41.37 -0.21 15.07
C SER A 66 41.08 -1.69 14.75
N ASN A 67 39.89 -2.18 15.10
CA ASN A 67 39.47 -3.55 14.79
C ASN A 67 39.27 -3.78 13.28
N GLN A 68 38.65 -2.83 12.58
CA GLN A 68 38.38 -2.97 11.15
C GLN A 68 39.66 -2.88 10.30
N LYS A 69 40.63 -2.06 10.72
CA LYS A 69 41.91 -1.87 10.02
C LYS A 69 43.04 -2.77 10.52
N GLN A 70 42.84 -3.48 11.65
CA GLN A 70 43.87 -4.30 12.30
C GLN A 70 45.14 -3.50 12.65
N ILE A 71 44.93 -2.31 13.23
CA ILE A 71 46.00 -1.40 13.69
C ILE A 71 45.88 -1.17 15.20
N SER A 72 46.92 -0.61 15.83
CA SER A 72 46.84 -0.22 17.24
C SER A 72 45.82 0.91 17.45
N ILE A 73 45.24 0.97 18.64
CA ILE A 73 44.28 2.01 19.05
C ILE A 73 44.92 3.41 18.88
N ASP A 74 46.16 3.58 19.34
CA ASP A 74 46.90 4.85 19.20
C ASP A 74 47.07 5.29 17.74
N SER A 75 47.33 4.32 16.83
CA SER A 75 47.45 4.63 15.41
C SER A 75 46.11 5.03 14.80
N ALA A 76 45.02 4.37 15.20
CA ALA A 76 43.67 4.72 14.76
C ALA A 76 43.25 6.11 15.27
N GLN A 77 43.60 6.44 16.52
CA GLN A 77 43.33 7.74 17.12
C GLN A 77 44.09 8.86 16.38
N ASN A 78 45.38 8.67 16.10
CA ASN A 78 46.17 9.65 15.36
C ASN A 78 45.62 9.87 13.93
N GLU A 79 45.25 8.79 13.24
CA GLU A 79 44.63 8.87 11.92
C GLU A 79 43.30 9.66 11.93
N LEU A 80 42.47 9.44 12.96
CA LEU A 80 41.21 10.15 13.14
C LEU A 80 41.45 11.64 13.47
N GLN A 81 42.44 11.94 14.30
CA GLN A 81 42.83 13.29 14.66
C GLN A 81 43.32 14.08 13.43
N ILE A 82 44.20 13.48 12.62
CA ILE A 82 44.67 14.10 11.37
C ILE A 82 43.49 14.45 10.45
N GLN A 83 42.50 13.55 10.35
CA GLN A 83 41.33 13.75 9.51
C GLN A 83 40.42 14.88 10.04
N THR A 84 40.13 14.89 11.34
CA THR A 84 39.28 15.91 11.96
C THR A 84 39.93 17.28 11.94
N ASP A 85 41.25 17.37 12.15
CA ASP A 85 42.01 18.61 12.00
C ASP A 85 42.00 19.13 10.56
N PHE A 86 42.11 18.24 9.58
CA PHE A 86 41.94 18.60 8.17
C PHE A 86 40.55 19.17 7.89
N TRP A 87 39.50 18.52 8.40
CA TRP A 87 38.12 19.00 8.27
C TRP A 87 37.90 20.36 8.92
N LYS A 88 38.38 20.57 10.14
CA LYS A 88 38.33 21.87 10.83
C LYS A 88 39.00 22.97 10.02
N LYS A 89 40.24 22.74 9.57
CA LYS A 89 41.01 23.72 8.79
C LYS A 89 40.30 24.05 7.48
N LYS A 90 39.77 23.04 6.78
CA LYS A 90 39.03 23.24 5.53
C LYS A 90 37.73 24.00 5.75
N LEU A 91 36.98 23.68 6.81
CA LEU A 91 35.75 24.39 7.16
C LEU A 91 36.03 25.84 7.57
N GLN A 92 37.14 26.11 8.25
CA GLN A 92 37.57 27.47 8.60
C GLN A 92 38.02 28.30 7.39
N ALA A 93 38.66 27.67 6.41
CA ALA A 93 39.17 28.35 5.22
C ALA A 93 38.07 28.60 4.17
N ASP A 94 37.30 27.56 3.83
CA ASP A 94 36.38 27.58 2.70
C ASP A 94 34.92 27.82 3.14
N GLN A 95 34.63 27.85 4.45
CA GLN A 95 33.29 27.87 5.07
C GLN A 95 32.38 26.70 4.67
N THR A 96 32.81 25.84 3.74
CA THR A 96 32.09 24.68 3.23
C THR A 96 33.02 23.47 3.21
N LEU A 97 32.52 22.34 3.70
CA LEU A 97 33.21 21.07 3.76
C LEU A 97 32.30 19.96 3.26
N GLU A 98 32.64 19.38 2.11
CA GLU A 98 32.04 18.14 1.65
C GLU A 98 32.78 16.92 2.24
N ILE A 99 32.04 16.06 2.94
CA ILE A 99 32.52 14.80 3.47
C ILE A 99 31.86 13.66 2.70
N GLN A 100 32.67 12.93 1.93
CA GLN A 100 32.19 11.81 1.11
C GLN A 100 31.38 10.81 1.95
N ASN A 101 30.26 10.38 1.39
CA ASN A 101 29.26 9.48 1.98
C ASN A 101 28.47 10.00 3.18
N LEU A 102 28.90 11.09 3.85
CA LEU A 102 28.20 11.64 5.00
C LEU A 102 27.33 12.84 4.63
N GLY A 103 27.87 13.81 3.90
CA GLY A 103 27.15 15.03 3.53
C GLY A 103 28.04 16.26 3.42
N THR A 104 27.42 17.44 3.37
CA THR A 104 28.11 18.73 3.27
C THR A 104 27.81 19.59 4.48
N ILE A 105 28.85 20.08 5.14
CA ILE A 105 28.78 21.08 6.21
C ILE A 105 29.06 22.45 5.59
N PHE A 106 28.29 23.47 5.94
CA PHE A 106 28.53 24.84 5.51
C PHE A 106 28.22 25.81 6.66
N ILE A 107 28.96 26.90 6.73
CA ILE A 107 28.77 27.96 7.73
C ILE A 107 28.14 29.15 7.01
N GLU A 108 26.96 29.56 7.48
CA GLU A 108 26.24 30.72 6.96
C GLU A 108 25.83 31.60 8.16
N ASP A 109 26.13 32.89 8.09
CA ASP A 109 25.86 33.87 9.17
C ASP A 109 26.40 33.46 10.56
N GLY A 110 27.51 32.72 10.59
CA GLY A 110 28.11 32.22 11.83
C GLY A 110 27.40 30.99 12.43
N HIS A 111 26.38 30.47 11.76
CA HIS A 111 25.70 29.23 12.12
C HIS A 111 26.18 28.07 11.24
N THR A 112 26.43 26.92 11.86
CA THR A 112 26.81 25.70 11.16
C THR A 112 25.56 24.98 10.69
N PHE A 113 25.46 24.78 9.38
CA PHE A 113 24.41 23.99 8.74
C PHE A 113 24.99 22.70 8.18
N PHE A 114 24.17 21.65 8.17
CA PHE A 114 24.55 20.36 7.63
C PHE A 114 23.49 19.81 6.69
N LYS A 115 23.92 19.48 5.47
CA LYS A 115 23.14 18.76 4.47
C LYS A 115 23.68 17.33 4.39
N GLY A 116 23.11 16.44 5.21
CA GLY A 116 23.47 15.03 5.21
C GLY A 116 22.92 14.26 4.02
N ASN A 117 23.62 13.19 3.66
CA ASN A 117 23.19 12.27 2.62
C ASN A 117 22.01 11.41 3.10
N ARG A 118 21.11 11.06 2.19
CA ARG A 118 20.03 10.10 2.44
C ARG A 118 20.57 8.68 2.29
N LEU A 119 20.28 7.84 3.27
CA LEU A 119 20.58 6.41 3.23
C LEU A 119 19.36 5.67 2.69
N ALA A 120 19.45 5.24 1.44
CA ALA A 120 18.41 4.46 0.79
C ALA A 120 18.48 2.96 1.13
N SER A 121 19.53 2.47 1.78
CA SER A 121 19.71 1.02 1.99
C SER A 121 20.19 0.69 3.40
N GLY A 122 19.56 -0.32 4.00
CA GLY A 122 20.02 -0.93 5.25
C GLY A 122 19.41 -0.40 6.54
N HIS A 123 18.42 0.50 6.49
CA HIS A 123 17.68 0.92 7.67
C HIS A 123 16.27 0.29 7.69
N PRO A 124 15.74 -0.15 8.86
CA PRO A 124 14.41 -0.75 8.97
C PRO A 124 13.27 0.11 8.41
N ASP A 125 13.45 1.43 8.43
CA ASP A 125 12.46 2.42 7.97
C ASP A 125 12.42 2.57 6.45
N PHE A 126 13.33 1.94 5.71
CA PHE A 126 13.34 1.99 4.25
C PHE A 126 12.45 0.88 3.67
N TYR A 127 11.24 1.26 3.26
CA TYR A 127 10.23 0.35 2.73
C TYR A 127 10.46 -0.09 1.27
N GLY A 128 11.62 0.19 0.68
CA GLY A 128 11.88 -0.16 -0.73
C GLY A 128 11.11 0.67 -1.74
N LEU A 129 10.58 1.83 -1.34
CA LEU A 129 9.84 2.72 -2.21
C LEU A 129 10.79 3.46 -3.15
N GLU A 130 10.39 3.60 -4.41
CA GLU A 130 11.13 4.37 -5.41
C GLU A 130 10.74 5.85 -5.39
N GLU A 131 11.61 6.69 -5.94
CA GLU A 131 11.31 8.09 -6.20
C GLU A 131 10.21 8.22 -7.26
N ILE A 132 9.17 8.99 -6.96
CA ILE A 132 8.03 9.18 -7.88
C ILE A 132 8.22 10.50 -8.61
N ARG A 133 8.36 10.48 -9.94
CA ARG A 133 8.41 11.70 -10.75
C ARG A 133 7.00 12.11 -11.20
N LEU A 134 6.60 13.34 -10.90
CA LEU A 134 5.26 13.82 -11.26
C LEU A 134 5.06 13.91 -12.79
N SER A 135 6.14 14.09 -13.54
CA SER A 135 6.14 14.05 -15.01
C SER A 135 5.61 12.74 -15.57
N ASP A 136 5.79 11.62 -14.85
CA ASP A 136 5.46 10.29 -15.34
C ASP A 136 3.99 9.95 -15.09
N ILE A 137 3.34 10.70 -14.18
CA ILE A 137 1.94 10.49 -13.77
C ILE A 137 0.97 11.15 -14.77
N SER A 138 1.38 12.19 -15.50
CA SER A 138 0.47 13.04 -16.28
C SER A 138 -0.13 12.39 -17.54
N ASN A 139 0.04 11.08 -17.77
CA ASN A 139 -0.48 10.43 -18.98
C ASN A 139 -1.02 9.00 -18.80
N THR A 140 -1.39 8.60 -17.58
CA THR A 140 -2.12 7.33 -17.37
C THR A 140 -3.55 7.60 -16.92
N GLU A 141 -4.37 8.16 -17.79
CA GLU A 141 -5.78 7.81 -17.82
C GLU A 141 -5.91 6.37 -18.35
N LYS A 142 -5.49 5.38 -17.56
CA LYS A 142 -6.14 4.07 -17.65
C LYS A 142 -7.38 4.20 -16.79
N PRO A 143 -8.60 4.20 -17.37
CA PRO A 143 -9.81 4.25 -16.58
C PRO A 143 -9.87 2.96 -15.76
N ILE A 144 -9.48 3.04 -14.49
CA ILE A 144 -9.86 2.05 -13.51
C ILE A 144 -11.37 2.20 -13.40
N GLY A 145 -12.07 1.18 -13.87
CA GLY A 145 -13.52 1.16 -14.02
C GLY A 145 -14.22 1.63 -12.75
N SER A 146 -14.69 2.87 -12.78
CA SER A 146 -15.81 3.26 -11.95
C SER A 146 -17.04 2.79 -12.71
N GLU A 147 -17.69 1.76 -12.16
CA GLU A 147 -19.05 1.40 -12.52
C GLU A 147 -19.96 2.59 -12.23
N LYS A 148 -20.10 3.49 -13.21
CA LYS A 148 -21.24 4.39 -13.28
C LYS A 148 -22.08 3.93 -14.45
N SER A 149 -23.11 3.20 -14.10
CA SER A 149 -24.22 2.83 -14.97
C SER A 149 -24.98 4.11 -15.36
N ASP A 150 -24.45 4.87 -16.29
CA ASP A 150 -25.26 5.72 -17.15
C ASP A 150 -25.22 5.09 -18.54
N LYS A 151 -26.18 4.17 -18.75
CA LYS A 151 -26.43 3.57 -20.06
C LYS A 151 -27.05 4.64 -20.96
N ASP A 152 -26.20 5.49 -21.52
CA ASP A 152 -26.55 6.22 -22.73
C ASP A 152 -26.76 5.20 -23.84
N TYR A 153 -28.03 4.97 -24.19
CA TYR A 153 -28.42 4.11 -25.29
C TYR A 153 -27.90 4.71 -26.61
N LYS A 154 -26.69 4.33 -27.02
CA LYS A 154 -26.12 4.75 -28.30
C LYS A 154 -26.58 3.80 -29.38
N PHE A 155 -27.46 4.29 -30.26
CA PHE A 155 -27.91 3.59 -31.45
C PHE A 155 -26.70 3.18 -32.30
N ASN A 156 -26.39 1.88 -32.31
CA ASN A 156 -25.45 1.32 -33.27
C ASN A 156 -26.13 1.21 -34.65
N LYS A 157 -25.34 1.18 -35.74
CA LYS A 157 -25.86 1.04 -37.12
C LYS A 157 -26.73 -0.22 -37.33
N SER A 158 -26.71 -1.18 -36.40
CA SER A 158 -27.58 -2.37 -36.40
C SER A 158 -29.04 -2.08 -36.07
N ILE A 159 -29.38 -0.95 -35.44
CA ILE A 159 -30.79 -0.59 -35.20
C ILE A 159 -31.53 -0.38 -36.52
N LEU A 160 -30.85 0.13 -37.55
CA LEU A 160 -31.45 0.34 -38.87
C LEU A 160 -31.73 -0.99 -39.57
N TRP A 161 -30.91 -2.02 -39.33
CA TRP A 161 -31.16 -3.38 -39.81
C TRP A 161 -32.35 -4.07 -39.10
N ILE A 162 -32.64 -3.71 -37.84
CA ILE A 162 -33.80 -4.28 -37.13
C ILE A 162 -35.13 -3.89 -37.79
N PHE A 163 -35.24 -2.64 -38.26
CA PHE A 163 -36.43 -2.19 -39.00
C PHE A 163 -36.59 -2.90 -40.34
N LEU A 164 -35.47 -3.20 -41.02
CA LEU A 164 -35.48 -3.95 -42.27
C LEU A 164 -36.03 -5.39 -42.10
N ILE A 165 -35.87 -5.98 -40.91
CA ILE A 165 -36.38 -7.33 -40.60
C ILE A 165 -37.81 -7.27 -40.02
N ILE A 166 -38.12 -6.26 -39.20
CA ILE A 166 -39.42 -6.13 -38.55
C ILE A 166 -40.55 -5.87 -39.55
N ILE A 167 -40.33 -5.00 -40.55
CA ILE A 167 -41.34 -4.66 -41.55
C ILE A 167 -41.83 -5.89 -42.34
N PRO A 168 -40.96 -6.75 -42.93
CA PRO A 168 -41.42 -7.93 -43.66
C PRO A 168 -42.06 -8.98 -42.74
N VAL A 169 -41.57 -9.15 -41.49
CA VAL A 169 -42.20 -10.06 -40.52
C VAL A 169 -43.61 -9.61 -40.16
N LEU A 170 -43.83 -8.30 -39.96
CA LEU A 170 -45.17 -7.76 -39.72
C LEU A 170 -46.09 -7.97 -40.93
N GLY A 171 -45.57 -7.79 -42.14
CA GLY A 171 -46.31 -8.06 -43.38
C GLY A 171 -46.74 -9.53 -43.51
N LEU A 172 -45.84 -10.48 -43.18
CA LEU A 172 -46.15 -11.90 -43.15
C LEU A 172 -47.20 -12.25 -42.09
N ILE A 173 -47.11 -11.66 -40.88
CA ILE A 173 -48.11 -11.87 -39.83
C ILE A 173 -49.48 -11.33 -40.27
N TYR A 174 -49.53 -10.15 -40.88
CA TYR A 174 -50.77 -9.57 -41.40
C TYR A 174 -51.37 -10.42 -42.52
N LEU A 175 -50.55 -10.92 -43.44
CA LEU A 175 -50.98 -11.83 -44.51
C LEU A 175 -51.49 -13.15 -43.92
N ALA A 176 -50.78 -13.72 -42.93
CA ALA A 176 -51.21 -14.91 -42.23
C ALA A 176 -52.56 -14.73 -41.52
N PHE A 177 -52.86 -13.54 -41.00
CA PHE A 177 -54.15 -13.26 -40.35
C PHE A 177 -55.29 -13.05 -41.36
N THR A 178 -55.01 -12.39 -42.49
CA THR A 178 -56.02 -12.04 -43.50
C THR A 178 -56.30 -13.14 -44.50
N GLN A 179 -55.34 -14.04 -44.74
CA GLN A 179 -55.45 -15.14 -45.71
C GLN A 179 -55.26 -16.53 -45.07
N GLN A 180 -55.76 -16.72 -43.84
CA GLN A 180 -55.68 -18.02 -43.14
C GLN A 180 -56.23 -19.19 -43.98
N GLU A 181 -57.27 -18.94 -44.78
CA GLU A 181 -57.93 -19.93 -45.62
C GLU A 181 -57.07 -20.42 -46.80
N LEU A 182 -56.22 -19.55 -47.38
CA LEU A 182 -55.33 -19.87 -48.50
C LEU A 182 -54.04 -20.57 -48.05
N LEU A 183 -53.56 -20.26 -46.84
CA LEU A 183 -52.30 -20.78 -46.31
C LEU A 183 -52.46 -22.10 -45.52
N PHE A 184 -53.62 -22.35 -44.90
CA PHE A 184 -53.83 -23.55 -44.06
C PHE A 184 -54.85 -24.55 -44.61
N GLY A 185 -55.53 -24.24 -45.72
CA GLY A 185 -56.57 -25.12 -46.27
C GLY A 185 -57.75 -25.30 -45.30
N LYS A 186 -58.86 -25.87 -45.81
CA LYS A 186 -60.09 -26.00 -45.02
C LYS A 186 -59.88 -26.94 -43.83
N LYS A 187 -60.32 -26.54 -42.64
CA LYS A 187 -60.24 -27.37 -41.42
C LYS A 187 -61.12 -28.61 -41.57
N SER A 188 -60.51 -29.79 -41.71
CA SER A 188 -61.21 -31.06 -41.85
C SER A 188 -61.27 -31.83 -40.53
N PHE A 189 -61.87 -31.30 -39.46
CA PHE A 189 -62.22 -32.12 -38.28
C PHE A 189 -63.47 -31.60 -37.56
N ASP A 190 -64.43 -32.51 -37.35
CA ASP A 190 -65.72 -32.28 -36.70
C ASP A 190 -65.56 -32.30 -35.16
N SER A 191 -66.13 -31.31 -34.47
CA SER A 191 -65.98 -31.17 -33.02
C SER A 191 -66.90 -32.10 -32.25
N VAL A 192 -66.36 -33.22 -31.75
CA VAL A 192 -67.08 -34.12 -30.84
C VAL A 192 -67.26 -33.45 -29.47
N SER A 193 -68.52 -33.24 -29.08
CA SER A 193 -68.91 -32.69 -27.79
C SER A 193 -69.03 -33.80 -26.74
N VAL A 194 -68.14 -33.80 -25.74
CA VAL A 194 -68.27 -34.70 -24.58
C VAL A 194 -69.13 -34.00 -23.52
N LYS A 195 -70.33 -34.57 -23.28
CA LYS A 195 -71.28 -34.11 -22.27
C LYS A 195 -70.82 -34.49 -20.86
N THR A 196 -70.64 -33.49 -20.00
CA THR A 196 -70.47 -33.62 -18.55
C THR A 196 -71.77 -34.11 -17.90
N LYS A 197 -71.70 -35.16 -17.05
CA LYS A 197 -72.79 -35.49 -16.11
C LYS A 197 -72.21 -35.84 -14.74
N THR A 198 -72.47 -34.96 -13.79
CA THR A 198 -72.05 -34.98 -12.38
C THR A 198 -72.85 -36.00 -11.57
N ARG A 199 -72.21 -36.71 -10.62
CA ARG A 199 -72.90 -37.20 -9.41
C ARG A 199 -72.06 -36.91 -8.16
N ARG A 200 -72.73 -36.23 -7.23
CA ARG A 200 -72.29 -35.67 -5.94
C ARG A 200 -72.49 -36.72 -4.83
N ILE A 201 -71.50 -36.91 -3.95
CA ILE A 201 -71.65 -37.50 -2.59
C ILE A 201 -70.74 -36.71 -1.62
N GLU A 202 -71.18 -36.61 -0.37
CA GLU A 202 -70.91 -35.60 0.67
C GLU A 202 -69.64 -35.80 1.55
N LYS A 203 -69.43 -34.78 2.40
CA LYS A 203 -68.37 -34.45 3.39
C LYS A 203 -68.06 -35.60 4.38
N THR A 204 -66.89 -35.74 5.02
CA THR A 204 -66.23 -34.86 6.02
C THR A 204 -64.79 -35.39 6.35
N PRO A 205 -63.99 -34.84 7.29
CA PRO A 205 -62.60 -34.40 7.08
C PRO A 205 -61.52 -35.35 7.64
N ALA A 206 -60.34 -35.43 7.01
CA ALA A 206 -59.16 -36.01 7.64
C ALA A 206 -57.84 -35.45 7.10
N LYS A 207 -57.00 -35.11 8.06
CA LYS A 207 -55.60 -34.67 8.05
C LYS A 207 -54.67 -35.64 7.30
N ILE A 208 -53.75 -35.12 6.50
CA ILE A 208 -52.61 -35.86 5.90
C ILE A 208 -51.39 -34.93 6.12
N GLN A 209 -50.62 -35.04 7.20
CA GLN A 209 -49.52 -36.00 7.47
C GLN A 209 -48.50 -36.11 6.33
N ILE A 210 -47.36 -35.47 6.57
CA ILE A 210 -46.14 -35.48 5.76
C ILE A 210 -45.27 -36.61 6.34
N ASP A 211 -45.07 -37.68 5.57
CA ASP A 211 -44.14 -38.76 5.94
C ASP A 211 -42.93 -38.77 5.01
N SER A 212 -41.81 -38.36 5.60
CA SER A 212 -40.49 -38.99 5.60
C SER A 212 -40.15 -40.00 4.49
N ALA A 213 -39.13 -39.66 3.70
CA ALA A 213 -38.13 -40.63 3.24
C ALA A 213 -36.74 -40.01 3.34
N GLN A 214 -35.91 -40.67 4.13
CA GLN A 214 -34.55 -40.32 4.51
C GLN A 214 -33.58 -40.34 3.33
N VAL A 215 -32.61 -39.42 3.30
CA VAL A 215 -31.22 -39.76 2.98
C VAL A 215 -30.29 -39.08 3.99
N LYS A 216 -29.48 -39.94 4.59
CA LYS A 216 -28.50 -39.76 5.66
C LYS A 216 -27.15 -39.40 5.04
N ILE A 217 -26.51 -38.30 5.45
CA ILE A 217 -25.04 -38.22 5.55
C ILE A 217 -24.70 -37.42 6.80
N SER A 218 -24.29 -38.17 7.82
CA SER A 218 -23.46 -37.73 8.93
C SER A 218 -22.03 -37.57 8.44
N ASP A 219 -21.39 -36.43 8.70
CA ASP A 219 -20.00 -36.50 9.16
C ASP A 219 -19.67 -35.38 10.15
N SER A 220 -18.85 -35.77 11.10
CA SER A 220 -18.66 -35.18 12.41
C SER A 220 -17.46 -34.25 12.39
N LEU A 221 -17.53 -33.09 13.05
CA LEU A 221 -16.40 -32.56 13.83
C LEU A 221 -16.94 -31.65 14.94
N LYS A 222 -16.63 -32.07 16.16
CA LYS A 222 -16.99 -31.50 17.47
C LYS A 222 -16.31 -30.13 17.63
N LYS A 223 -17.02 -29.10 18.12
CA LYS A 223 -17.08 -28.72 19.55
C LYS A 223 -15.68 -28.51 20.15
N ASP A 224 -15.30 -27.26 20.36
CA ASP A 224 -14.82 -26.89 21.70
C ASP A 224 -15.07 -25.41 22.00
N SER A 225 -15.66 -25.19 23.17
CA SER A 225 -15.90 -23.90 23.79
C SER A 225 -14.84 -23.72 24.87
N LEU A 226 -13.99 -22.69 24.79
CA LEU A 226 -13.15 -22.31 25.91
C LEU A 226 -13.21 -20.81 26.22
N ILE A 227 -13.82 -20.54 27.38
CA ILE A 227 -13.40 -19.63 28.45
C ILE A 227 -13.66 -18.13 28.27
N GLN A 228 -14.76 -17.74 28.91
CA GLN A 228 -15.02 -16.44 29.50
C GLN A 228 -14.06 -16.19 30.68
N SER A 229 -13.18 -15.19 30.56
CA SER A 229 -12.35 -14.71 31.67
C SER A 229 -13.09 -13.61 32.45
N THR A 230 -13.10 -13.76 33.77
CA THR A 230 -13.57 -12.77 34.74
C THR A 230 -12.37 -12.18 35.49
N LYS A 231 -12.55 -10.91 35.92
CA LYS A 231 -11.80 -10.14 36.95
C LYS A 231 -10.38 -9.62 36.65
N LYS A 232 -10.28 -8.28 36.62
CA LYS A 232 -9.63 -7.40 37.64
C LYS A 232 -9.78 -5.96 37.13
N GLY A 233 -10.47 -5.04 37.80
CA GLY A 233 -10.19 -4.61 39.17
C GLY A 233 -9.15 -3.50 39.14
N GLY A 234 -9.46 -2.37 38.50
CA GLY A 234 -8.60 -1.19 38.45
C GLY A 234 -8.59 -0.46 39.79
N ILE A 235 -7.40 -0.32 40.35
CA ILE A 235 -7.07 0.54 41.49
C ILE A 235 -6.47 1.82 40.90
N GLN A 236 -7.05 2.98 41.23
CA GLN A 236 -6.49 4.31 40.95
C GLN A 236 -6.44 5.11 42.28
N PRO A 237 -5.44 5.98 42.49
CA PRO A 237 -4.89 6.23 43.81
C PRO A 237 -5.52 7.40 44.58
N SER A 238 -5.25 7.36 45.88
CA SER A 238 -5.55 8.33 46.93
C SER A 238 -5.09 9.76 46.60
N LYS A 239 -5.95 10.73 46.88
CA LYS A 239 -5.67 12.17 46.95
C LYS A 239 -6.27 12.72 48.25
N LYS A 240 -5.43 13.02 49.25
CA LYS A 240 -5.67 13.88 50.43
C LYS A 240 -4.29 14.43 50.83
N GLN A 241 -4.01 15.73 50.78
CA GLN A 241 -4.40 16.79 51.73
C GLN A 241 -4.14 16.42 53.20
N HIS A 242 -2.93 16.69 53.70
CA HIS A 242 -2.59 17.79 54.61
C HIS A 242 -1.09 17.81 54.87
#